data_AF-A0A936RHP8-F1
#
_entry.id   AF-A0A936RHP8-F1
#
_cell.length_a   1.000
_cell.length_b   1.000
_cell.length_c   1.000
_cell.angle_alpha   90.00
_cell.angle_beta   90.00
_cell.angle_gamma   90.00
#
_symmetry.space_group_name_H-M   'P 1'
#
loop_
_entity.id
_entity.type
_entity.pdbx_description
1 polymer ?
#
loop_
_entity_poly.entity_id
_entity_poly.type
_entity_poly.pdbx_seq_one_letter_code
_entity_poly.pdbx_strand_id
1 'polypeptide(L)'
;MVKSLYLYAPVSQEGKVKSGDAYTLSPIMIEAQMPDSIQEVEKVIFSYDANTKTVTLNNKEKYPLNQFVSTPYGVLKFMPNRYQYAMANTNKNQLFFSLDNVQNTASGLLMSLKVTPNKQSAIVELTFKDAIPQRAVDIINQLITTYDRVSILEKNTFARNTLAFVDEQLNAVTQELDSVEKKFSNTVQAVMWLILGCRGLTI
;
A
#
# COMPACT_ATOMS: atom_id res chain seq x y z
N MET A 1 -4.15 1.94 2.04
CA MET A 1 -5.55 2.23 2.42
C MET A 1 -5.95 3.67 2.12
N VAL A 2 -5.46 4.68 2.85
CA VAL A 2 -5.84 6.11 2.64
C VAL A 2 -5.67 6.54 1.19
N LYS A 3 -4.50 6.26 0.59
CA LYS A 3 -4.23 6.59 -0.82
C LYS A 3 -5.13 5.84 -1.80
N SER A 4 -5.33 4.55 -1.55
CA SER A 4 -6.12 3.64 -2.42
C SER A 4 -7.60 3.99 -2.47
N LEU A 5 -8.11 4.64 -1.42
CA LEU A 5 -9.50 5.08 -1.28
C LEU A 5 -9.65 6.60 -1.42
N TYR A 6 -8.56 7.32 -1.73
CA TYR A 6 -8.54 8.78 -1.85
C TYR A 6 -9.07 9.55 -0.63
N LEU A 7 -8.92 8.98 0.57
CA LEU A 7 -9.49 9.53 1.81
C LEU A 7 -8.82 10.82 2.28
N TYR A 8 -7.69 11.19 1.66
CA TYR A 8 -7.00 12.46 1.87
C TYR A 8 -7.67 13.64 1.14
N ALA A 9 -8.65 13.36 0.27
CA ALA A 9 -9.40 14.38 -0.44
C ALA A 9 -10.92 14.17 -0.25
N PRO A 10 -11.42 14.25 0.99
CA PRO A 10 -12.82 13.96 1.27
C PRO A 10 -13.71 15.04 0.64
N VAL A 11 -14.87 14.60 0.14
CA VAL A 11 -15.91 15.50 -0.38
C VAL A 11 -17.00 15.67 0.66
N SER A 12 -17.42 16.92 0.85
CA SER A 12 -18.50 17.31 1.73
C SER A 12 -19.56 18.11 0.98
N GLN A 13 -20.77 18.09 1.50
CA GLN A 13 -21.89 18.90 1.05
C GLN A 13 -22.24 19.94 2.12
N GLU A 14 -22.36 21.20 1.73
CA GLU A 14 -22.82 22.24 2.65
C GLU A 14 -24.22 21.92 3.19
N GLY A 15 -24.45 22.19 4.47
CA GLY A 15 -25.77 22.09 5.08
C GLY A 15 -26.17 23.40 5.74
N LYS A 16 -27.46 23.54 6.05
CA LYS A 16 -28.00 24.77 6.66
C LYS A 16 -27.41 25.08 8.05
N VAL A 17 -26.97 24.04 8.76
CA VAL A 17 -26.46 24.15 10.15
C VAL A 17 -25.06 23.53 10.28
N LYS A 18 -24.83 22.38 9.63
CA LYS A 18 -23.51 21.73 9.53
C LYS A 18 -23.37 21.07 8.17
N SER A 19 -22.15 21.03 7.66
CA SER A 19 -21.81 20.28 6.44
C SER A 19 -21.90 18.77 6.71
N GLY A 20 -22.37 18.03 5.70
CA GLY A 20 -22.44 16.57 5.70
C GLY A 20 -21.36 15.96 4.81
N ASP A 21 -20.94 14.75 5.15
CA ASP A 21 -20.01 13.99 4.31
C ASP A 21 -20.70 13.49 3.03
N ALA A 22 -20.01 13.58 1.90
CA ALA A 22 -20.53 13.22 0.58
C ALA A 22 -19.72 12.09 -0.08
N TYR A 23 -19.12 11.19 0.69
CA TYR A 23 -18.33 10.07 0.17
C TYR A 23 -19.05 9.22 -0.88
N THR A 24 -20.33 8.87 -0.66
CA THR A 24 -21.16 8.15 -1.65
C THR A 24 -21.99 9.08 -2.54
N LEU A 25 -22.17 10.35 -2.11
CA LEU A 25 -23.05 11.32 -2.77
C LEU A 25 -22.33 12.27 -3.72
N SER A 26 -21.00 12.34 -3.67
CA SER A 26 -20.24 13.16 -4.61
C SER A 26 -20.27 12.53 -6.00
N PRO A 27 -20.42 13.31 -7.09
CA PRO A 27 -20.28 12.79 -8.44
C PRO A 27 -18.84 12.44 -8.81
N ILE A 28 -17.86 12.95 -8.06
CA ILE A 28 -16.45 12.75 -8.34
C ILE A 28 -15.64 12.29 -7.11
N MET A 29 -14.50 11.70 -7.40
CA MET A 29 -13.38 11.46 -6.49
C MET A 29 -12.17 12.25 -6.98
N ILE A 30 -11.28 12.63 -6.06
CA ILE A 30 -10.09 13.43 -6.35
C ILE A 30 -8.85 12.60 -6.03
N GLU A 31 -7.94 12.51 -7.00
CA GLU A 31 -6.64 11.87 -6.83
C GLU A 31 -5.53 12.91 -7.02
N ALA A 32 -4.66 13.07 -6.02
CA ALA A 32 -3.45 13.85 -6.14
C ALA A 32 -2.33 13.01 -6.77
N GLN A 33 -1.55 13.60 -7.68
CA GLN A 33 -0.39 12.93 -8.28
C GLN A 33 0.67 12.57 -7.22
N MET A 34 0.86 13.44 -6.23
CA MET A 34 1.82 13.28 -5.14
C MET A 34 1.09 13.36 -3.79
N PRO A 35 0.40 12.29 -3.35
CA PRO A 35 -0.43 12.34 -2.16
C PRO A 35 0.35 12.56 -0.86
N ASP A 36 1.63 12.18 -0.81
CA ASP A 36 2.48 12.41 0.37
C ASP A 36 2.99 13.86 0.51
N SER A 37 2.84 14.67 -0.54
CA SER A 37 3.34 16.05 -0.60
C SER A 37 2.20 17.05 -0.81
N ILE A 38 1.00 16.69 -0.37
CA ILE A 38 -0.18 17.54 -0.42
C ILE A 38 0.02 18.74 0.51
N GLN A 39 -0.29 19.93 -0.01
CA GLN A 39 -0.53 21.11 0.82
C GLN A 39 -1.98 21.06 1.30
N GLU A 40 -2.19 21.14 2.61
CA GLU A 40 -3.52 21.06 3.19
C GLU A 40 -4.38 22.27 2.78
N VAL A 41 -5.63 22.00 2.44
CA VAL A 41 -6.61 23.02 2.06
C VAL A 41 -7.95 22.66 2.69
N GLU A 42 -8.52 23.58 3.46
CA GLU A 42 -9.73 23.31 4.23
C GLU A 42 -10.97 23.19 3.35
N LYS A 43 -11.06 23.99 2.27
CA LYS A 43 -12.27 24.08 1.45
C LYS A 43 -12.00 24.55 0.03
N VAL A 44 -12.30 23.69 -0.93
CA VAL A 44 -12.33 24.00 -2.36
C VAL A 44 -13.70 23.68 -2.91
N ILE A 45 -14.43 24.72 -3.31
CA ILE A 45 -15.77 24.57 -3.88
C ILE A 45 -15.64 24.00 -5.29
N PHE A 46 -16.50 23.05 -5.64
CA PHE A 46 -16.56 22.56 -7.02
C PHE A 46 -17.98 22.32 -7.53
N SER A 47 -18.13 22.34 -8.84
CA SER A 47 -19.33 21.87 -9.54
C SER A 47 -18.95 20.84 -10.60
N TYR A 48 -19.83 19.88 -10.86
CA TYR A 48 -19.65 18.85 -11.87
C TYR A 48 -20.69 19.00 -12.97
N ASP A 49 -20.24 19.08 -14.21
CA ASP A 49 -21.08 19.06 -15.41
C ASP A 49 -21.01 17.68 -16.06
N ALA A 50 -22.12 16.94 -16.00
CA ALA A 50 -22.23 15.60 -16.55
C ALA A 50 -22.24 15.55 -18.08
N ASN A 51 -22.71 16.62 -18.74
CA ASN A 51 -22.78 16.68 -20.20
C ASN A 51 -21.38 16.86 -20.77
N THR A 52 -20.61 17.77 -20.20
CA THR A 52 -19.24 18.05 -20.66
C THR A 52 -18.16 17.23 -19.93
N LYS A 53 -18.55 16.44 -18.92
CA LYS A 53 -17.65 15.60 -18.09
C LYS A 53 -16.49 16.41 -17.53
N THR A 54 -16.81 17.50 -16.87
CA THR A 54 -15.82 18.44 -16.33
C THR A 54 -16.15 18.87 -14.92
N VAL A 55 -15.12 19.29 -14.20
CA VAL A 55 -15.21 19.87 -12.86
C VAL A 55 -14.82 21.33 -12.93
N THR A 56 -15.62 22.22 -12.34
CA THR A 56 -15.27 23.64 -12.20
C THR A 56 -14.89 23.92 -10.76
N LEU A 57 -13.70 24.46 -10.50
CA LEU A 57 -13.24 24.85 -9.17
C LEU A 57 -13.51 26.32 -8.90
N ASN A 58 -14.09 26.63 -7.73
CA ASN A 58 -14.44 27.97 -7.26
C ASN A 58 -15.14 28.84 -8.31
N ASN A 59 -15.95 28.23 -9.17
CA ASN A 59 -16.69 28.87 -10.26
C ASN A 59 -15.79 29.63 -11.26
N LYS A 60 -14.51 29.25 -11.41
CA LYS A 60 -13.54 29.91 -12.29
C LYS A 60 -12.94 28.96 -13.32
N GLU A 61 -12.20 27.97 -12.83
CA GLU A 61 -11.36 27.13 -13.68
C GLU A 61 -12.02 25.79 -13.94
N LYS A 62 -12.05 25.36 -15.21
CA LYS A 62 -12.73 24.15 -15.67
C LYS A 62 -11.69 23.09 -16.05
N TYR A 63 -11.88 21.88 -15.53
CA TYR A 63 -10.95 20.77 -15.66
C TYR A 63 -11.64 19.51 -16.21
N PRO A 64 -11.01 18.77 -17.13
CA PRO A 64 -11.53 17.49 -17.62
C PRO A 64 -11.44 16.39 -16.56
N LEU A 65 -12.30 15.37 -16.69
CA LEU A 65 -12.18 14.13 -15.91
C LEU A 65 -11.06 13.23 -16.45
N ASN A 66 -10.60 12.32 -15.59
CA ASN A 66 -9.67 11.21 -15.86
C ASN A 66 -8.29 11.62 -16.39
N GLN A 67 -7.90 12.88 -16.21
CA GLN A 67 -6.58 13.40 -16.55
C GLN A 67 -5.99 14.16 -15.36
N PHE A 68 -4.69 14.01 -15.13
CA PHE A 68 -3.96 14.85 -14.19
C PHE A 68 -3.79 16.26 -14.76
N VAL A 69 -4.21 17.26 -14.00
CA VAL A 69 -4.21 18.67 -14.37
C VAL A 69 -3.56 19.51 -13.28
N SER A 70 -2.84 20.55 -13.67
CA SER A 70 -2.28 21.53 -12.72
C SER A 70 -3.40 22.43 -12.23
N THR A 71 -3.60 22.45 -10.91
CA THR A 71 -4.56 23.33 -10.23
C THR A 71 -3.81 24.20 -9.21
N PRO A 72 -4.44 25.28 -8.69
CA PRO A 72 -3.88 26.04 -7.57
C PRO A 72 -3.62 25.22 -6.30
N TYR A 73 -4.15 24.00 -6.22
CA TYR A 73 -4.06 23.08 -5.07
C TYR A 73 -3.15 21.88 -5.34
N GLY A 74 -2.33 21.97 -6.40
CA GLY A 74 -1.44 20.89 -6.85
C GLY A 74 -1.95 20.18 -8.10
N VAL A 75 -1.26 19.10 -8.48
CA VAL A 75 -1.63 18.30 -9.65
C VAL A 75 -2.67 17.25 -9.25
N LEU A 76 -3.90 17.46 -9.71
CA LEU A 76 -5.07 16.66 -9.33
C LEU A 76 -5.67 15.97 -10.56
N LYS A 77 -6.29 14.82 -10.35
CA LYS A 77 -7.11 14.11 -11.32
C LYS A 77 -8.50 13.91 -10.72
N PHE A 78 -9.51 14.35 -11.44
CA PHE A 78 -10.91 14.17 -11.06
C PHE A 78 -11.48 12.94 -11.76
N MET A 79 -12.14 12.05 -11.04
CA MET A 79 -12.70 10.81 -11.60
C MET A 79 -14.16 10.68 -11.20
N PRO A 80 -15.02 10.02 -12.02
CA PRO A 80 -16.36 9.66 -11.58
C PRO A 80 -16.32 8.87 -10.28
N ASN A 81 -17.22 9.20 -9.35
CA ASN A 81 -17.38 8.42 -8.14
C ASN A 81 -17.98 7.05 -8.46
N ARG A 82 -17.38 5.97 -7.93
CA ARG A 82 -17.82 4.59 -8.14
C ARG A 82 -19.21 4.29 -7.57
N TYR A 83 -19.71 5.08 -6.62
CA TYR A 83 -21.03 4.89 -6.00
C TYR A 83 -22.21 5.40 -6.80
N GLN A 84 -22.01 5.69 -8.11
CA GLN A 84 -23.04 6.15 -9.05
C GLN A 84 -23.94 7.22 -8.43
N TYR A 85 -23.54 8.48 -8.59
CA TYR A 85 -24.35 9.62 -8.19
C TYR A 85 -25.78 9.52 -8.73
N ALA A 86 -26.72 9.15 -7.86
CA ALA A 86 -28.12 9.15 -8.19
C ALA A 86 -28.57 10.62 -8.31
N MET A 87 -28.55 11.13 -9.54
CA MET A 87 -29.03 12.48 -9.90
C MET A 87 -30.48 12.75 -9.47
N ALA A 88 -31.20 11.74 -8.99
CA ALA A 88 -32.60 11.82 -8.59
C ALA A 88 -32.83 12.47 -7.22
N ASN A 89 -31.83 12.64 -6.35
CA ASN A 89 -32.05 13.10 -4.96
C ASN A 89 -31.04 14.12 -4.44
N THR A 90 -30.35 14.87 -5.31
CA THR A 90 -29.41 15.87 -4.82
C THR A 90 -30.16 17.14 -4.45
N ASN A 91 -30.38 17.30 -3.15
CA ASN A 91 -30.48 18.62 -2.55
C ASN A 91 -29.38 19.50 -3.19
N LYS A 92 -29.77 20.66 -3.73
CA LYS A 92 -28.95 21.64 -4.49
C LYS A 92 -27.78 22.24 -3.68
N ASN A 93 -27.31 21.58 -2.65
CA ASN A 93 -26.34 22.12 -1.74
C ASN A 93 -24.95 22.03 -2.37
N GLN A 94 -24.17 23.09 -2.17
CA GLN A 94 -22.84 23.25 -2.71
C GLN A 94 -21.91 22.14 -2.22
N LEU A 95 -21.23 21.47 -3.15
CA LEU A 95 -20.17 20.50 -2.84
C LEU A 95 -18.82 21.20 -2.75
N PHE A 96 -17.97 20.68 -1.89
CA PHE A 96 -16.58 21.09 -1.75
C PHE A 96 -15.72 19.91 -1.31
N PHE A 97 -14.43 19.96 -1.60
CA PHE A 97 -13.46 19.00 -1.04
C PHE A 97 -12.45 19.73 -0.16
N SER A 98 -11.83 19.00 0.76
CA SER A 98 -10.60 19.41 1.43
C SER A 98 -9.44 18.57 0.91
N LEU A 99 -8.23 19.02 1.18
CA LEU A 99 -7.01 18.23 1.02
C LEU A 99 -6.36 18.11 2.38
N ASP A 100 -6.18 16.89 2.85
CA ASP A 100 -5.66 16.58 4.17
C ASP A 100 -4.35 15.80 4.03
N ASN A 101 -3.42 15.97 4.98
CA ASN A 101 -2.20 15.18 4.97
C ASN A 101 -2.51 13.69 5.17
N VAL A 102 -1.94 12.84 4.30
CA VAL A 102 -2.16 11.39 4.31
C VAL A 102 -1.86 10.73 5.66
N GLN A 103 -0.82 11.19 6.37
CA GLN A 103 -0.43 10.63 7.68
C GLN A 103 -1.41 11.04 8.79
N ASN A 104 -1.90 12.28 8.73
CA ASN A 104 -2.94 12.77 9.64
C ASN A 104 -4.24 12.01 9.42
N THR A 105 -4.67 11.84 8.16
CA THR A 105 -5.83 11.02 7.81
C THR A 105 -5.65 9.59 8.30
N ALA A 106 -4.49 8.96 8.07
CA ALA A 106 -4.23 7.59 8.51
C ALA A 106 -4.34 7.45 10.04
N SER A 107 -3.74 8.39 10.79
CA SER A 107 -3.82 8.44 12.25
C SER A 107 -5.26 8.57 12.74
N GLY A 108 -6.06 9.42 12.08
CA GLY A 108 -7.49 9.57 12.37
C GLY A 108 -8.29 8.27 12.18
N LEU A 109 -8.02 7.53 11.10
CA LEU A 109 -8.67 6.24 10.84
C LEU A 109 -8.24 5.19 11.87
N LEU A 110 -6.97 5.16 12.28
CA LEU A 110 -6.48 4.23 13.30
C LEU A 110 -7.20 4.40 14.64
N MET A 111 -7.49 5.65 15.05
CA MET A 111 -8.26 5.91 16.27
C MET A 111 -9.71 5.38 16.19
N SER A 112 -10.25 5.21 14.98
CA SER A 112 -11.62 4.73 14.74
C SER A 112 -11.71 3.21 14.58
N LEU A 113 -10.56 2.52 14.51
CA LEU A 113 -10.44 1.08 14.35
C LEU A 113 -10.24 0.41 15.70
N LYS A 114 -11.09 -0.58 16.01
CA LYS A 114 -10.93 -1.47 17.16
C LYS A 114 -10.70 -2.89 16.67
N VAL A 115 -9.65 -3.52 17.21
CA VAL A 115 -9.31 -4.92 16.96
C VAL A 115 -9.45 -5.70 18.25
N THR A 116 -10.32 -6.71 18.27
CA THR A 116 -10.54 -7.55 19.44
C THR A 116 -10.17 -9.00 19.09
N PRO A 117 -9.10 -9.56 19.66
CA PRO A 117 -8.75 -10.96 19.45
C PRO A 117 -9.72 -11.85 20.24
N ASN A 118 -10.24 -12.90 19.60
CA ASN A 118 -10.96 -13.93 20.33
C ASN A 118 -9.93 -14.86 21.01
N LYS A 119 -9.94 -14.93 22.35
CA LYS A 119 -8.98 -15.76 23.11
C LYS A 119 -9.17 -17.27 22.92
N GLN A 120 -10.30 -17.69 22.36
CA GLN A 120 -10.69 -19.10 22.24
C GLN A 120 -10.71 -19.60 20.78
N SER A 121 -10.41 -18.75 19.80
CA SER A 121 -10.33 -19.13 18.40
C SER A 121 -9.32 -18.27 17.64
N ALA A 122 -8.85 -18.72 16.48
CA ALA A 122 -8.01 -17.92 15.59
C ALA A 122 -8.76 -16.77 14.88
N ILE A 123 -9.98 -16.47 15.31
CA ILE A 123 -10.85 -15.44 14.71
C ILE A 123 -10.52 -14.08 15.34
N VAL A 124 -10.35 -13.07 14.49
CA VAL A 124 -10.15 -11.68 14.89
C VAL A 124 -11.41 -10.88 14.54
N GLU A 125 -11.92 -10.14 15.51
CA GLU A 125 -13.04 -9.22 15.30
C GLU A 125 -12.52 -7.80 15.02
N LEU A 126 -12.96 -7.23 13.90
CA LEU A 126 -12.63 -5.87 13.48
C LEU A 126 -13.90 -5.01 13.55
N THR A 127 -13.82 -3.89 14.26
CA THR A 127 -14.90 -2.90 14.32
C THR A 127 -14.37 -1.55 13.86
N PHE A 128 -15.07 -0.92 12.91
CA PHE A 128 -14.75 0.42 12.44
C PHE A 128 -15.97 1.33 12.57
N LYS A 129 -15.83 2.45 13.30
CA LYS A 129 -16.91 3.41 13.50
C LYS A 129 -16.79 4.55 12.48
N ASP A 130 -17.81 4.72 11.64
CA ASP A 130 -17.88 5.80 10.65
C ASP A 130 -19.31 6.35 10.54
N ALA A 131 -19.44 7.62 10.15
CA ALA A 131 -20.72 8.24 9.83
C ALA A 131 -21.33 7.68 8.52
N ILE A 132 -20.49 7.22 7.61
CA ILE A 132 -20.88 6.63 6.32
C ILE A 132 -20.60 5.12 6.37
N PRO A 133 -21.63 4.25 6.52
CA PRO A 133 -21.44 2.81 6.63
C PRO A 133 -20.66 2.21 5.45
N GLN A 134 -20.91 2.70 4.23
CA GLN A 134 -20.21 2.23 3.04
C GLN A 134 -18.70 2.52 3.12
N ARG A 135 -18.31 3.69 3.66
CA ARG A 135 -16.90 4.04 3.82
C ARG A 135 -16.21 3.12 4.84
N ALA A 136 -16.90 2.79 5.94
CA ALA A 136 -16.38 1.82 6.91
C ALA A 136 -16.12 0.45 6.26
N VAL A 137 -17.06 -0.04 5.45
CA VAL A 137 -16.91 -1.31 4.71
C VAL A 137 -15.72 -1.25 3.76
N ASP A 138 -15.57 -0.17 2.99
CA ASP A 138 -14.46 -0.03 2.05
C ASP A 138 -13.10 0.03 2.75
N ILE A 139 -13.03 0.74 3.89
CA ILE A 139 -11.83 0.83 4.73
C ILE A 139 -11.44 -0.55 5.22
N ILE A 140 -12.37 -1.31 5.80
CA ILE A 140 -12.11 -2.67 6.29
C ILE A 140 -11.67 -3.58 5.14
N ASN A 141 -12.39 -3.58 4.02
CA ASN A 141 -12.03 -4.39 2.86
C ASN A 141 -10.65 -4.05 2.30
N GLN A 142 -10.31 -2.75 2.26
CA GLN A 142 -9.00 -2.31 1.82
C GLN A 142 -7.91 -2.66 2.83
N LEU A 143 -8.21 -2.65 4.14
CA LEU A 143 -7.29 -3.08 5.18
C LEU A 143 -6.97 -4.58 5.03
N ILE A 144 -7.99 -5.42 4.88
CA ILE A 144 -7.85 -6.86 4.63
C ILE A 144 -7.00 -7.09 3.37
N THR A 145 -7.38 -6.45 2.25
CA THR A 145 -6.64 -6.59 0.98
C THR A 145 -5.17 -6.15 1.12
N THR A 146 -4.89 -5.11 1.92
CA THR A 146 -3.52 -4.63 2.14
C THR A 146 -2.73 -5.65 2.98
N TYR A 147 -3.34 -6.20 4.02
CA TYR A 147 -2.73 -7.23 4.86
C TYR A 147 -2.41 -8.50 4.05
N ASP A 148 -3.35 -8.97 3.23
CA ASP A 148 -3.14 -10.15 2.38
C ASP A 148 -1.96 -9.96 1.43
N ARG A 149 -1.86 -8.78 0.80
CA ARG A 149 -0.72 -8.44 -0.06
C ARG A 149 0.60 -8.42 0.70
N VAL A 150 0.63 -7.82 1.89
CA VAL A 150 1.84 -7.80 2.74
C VAL A 150 2.23 -9.21 3.15
N SER A 151 1.28 -10.06 3.57
CA SER A 151 1.56 -11.46 3.94
C SER A 151 2.16 -12.27 2.79
N ILE A 152 1.67 -12.07 1.56
CA ILE A 152 2.26 -12.70 0.36
C ILE A 152 3.68 -12.19 0.11
N LEU A 153 3.92 -10.87 0.22
CA LEU A 153 5.24 -10.27 0.04
C LEU A 153 6.24 -10.74 1.11
N GLU A 154 5.80 -10.87 2.35
CA GLU A 154 6.60 -11.41 3.46
C GLU A 154 6.93 -12.88 3.23
N LYS A 155 5.96 -13.71 2.81
CA LYS A 155 6.21 -15.12 2.45
C LYS A 155 7.20 -15.24 1.30
N ASN A 156 7.08 -14.41 0.27
CA ASN A 156 8.03 -14.40 -0.85
C ASN A 156 9.42 -13.96 -0.38
N THR A 157 9.50 -12.97 0.50
CA THR A 157 10.78 -12.52 1.08
C THR A 157 11.39 -13.60 1.96
N PHE A 158 10.59 -14.24 2.80
CA PHE A 158 11.00 -15.36 3.64
C PHE A 158 11.47 -16.55 2.78
N ALA A 159 10.70 -16.94 1.76
CA ALA A 159 11.08 -18.01 0.84
C ALA A 159 12.40 -17.72 0.10
N ARG A 160 12.61 -16.47 -0.36
CA ARG A 160 13.90 -16.06 -0.92
C ARG A 160 15.03 -16.15 0.10
N ASN A 161 14.79 -15.74 1.35
CA ASN A 161 15.79 -15.82 2.41
C ASN A 161 16.09 -17.28 2.80
N THR A 162 15.08 -18.16 2.80
CA THR A 162 15.27 -19.60 3.01
C THR A 162 16.03 -20.22 1.83
N LEU A 163 15.73 -19.84 0.59
CA LEU A 163 16.48 -20.27 -0.59
C LEU A 163 17.94 -19.82 -0.50
N ALA A 164 18.19 -18.56 -0.13
CA ALA A 164 19.55 -18.06 0.09
C ALA A 164 20.29 -18.82 1.21
N PHE A 165 19.59 -19.14 2.30
CA PHE A 165 20.13 -19.95 3.40
C PHE A 165 20.39 -21.40 2.99
N VAL A 166 19.56 -21.99 2.13
CA VAL A 166 19.79 -23.32 1.55
C VAL A 166 20.94 -23.31 0.56
N ASP A 167 21.06 -22.30 -0.31
CA ASP A 167 22.19 -22.13 -1.22
C ASP A 167 23.50 -21.93 -0.47
N GLU A 168 23.49 -21.21 0.65
CA GLU A 168 24.66 -21.06 1.53
C GLU A 168 25.07 -22.40 2.15
N GLN A 169 24.11 -23.24 2.57
CA GLN A 169 24.41 -24.59 3.04
C GLN A 169 24.84 -25.53 1.90
N LEU A 170 24.29 -25.43 0.69
CA LEU A 170 24.74 -26.23 -0.47
C LEU A 170 26.17 -25.84 -0.89
N ASN A 171 26.51 -24.55 -0.83
CA ASN A 171 27.88 -24.07 -1.04
C ASN A 171 28.83 -24.51 0.08
N ALA A 172 28.39 -24.54 1.33
CA ALA A 172 29.18 -25.07 2.44
C ALA A 172 29.40 -26.58 2.31
N VAL A 173 28.38 -27.36 1.93
CA VAL A 173 28.49 -28.80 1.71
C VAL A 173 29.40 -29.13 0.51
N THR A 174 29.38 -28.33 -0.56
CA THR A 174 30.30 -28.51 -1.70
C THR A 174 31.75 -28.15 -1.34
N GLN A 175 31.97 -27.13 -0.50
CA GLN A 175 33.31 -26.83 0.04
C GLN A 175 33.83 -27.89 1.01
N GLU A 176 32.97 -28.50 1.82
CA GLU A 176 33.35 -29.64 2.68
C GLU A 176 33.75 -30.86 1.83
N LEU A 177 33.04 -31.16 0.75
CA LEU A 177 33.39 -32.24 -0.18
C LEU A 177 34.73 -31.99 -0.92
N ASP A 178 34.98 -30.78 -1.40
CA ASP A 178 36.28 -30.39 -1.98
C ASP A 178 37.44 -30.55 -0.98
N SER A 179 37.18 -30.33 0.30
CA SER A 179 38.17 -30.50 1.37
C SER A 179 38.43 -31.97 1.73
N VAL A 180 37.43 -32.84 1.55
CA VAL A 180 37.59 -34.30 1.70
C VAL A 180 38.36 -34.87 0.51
N GLU A 181 38.10 -34.41 -0.72
CA GLU A 181 38.80 -34.88 -1.92
C GLU A 181 40.28 -34.44 -1.94
N LYS A 182 40.58 -33.22 -1.46
CA LYS A 182 41.97 -32.77 -1.26
C LYS A 182 42.72 -33.54 -0.16
N LYS A 183 42.02 -34.02 0.88
CA LYS A 183 42.65 -34.88 1.90
C LYS A 183 43.05 -36.24 1.34
N PHE A 184 42.29 -36.82 0.40
CA PHE A 184 42.68 -38.07 -0.26
C PHE A 184 43.92 -37.92 -1.15
N SER A 185 44.11 -36.77 -1.81
CA SER A 185 45.30 -36.53 -2.65
C SER A 185 46.60 -36.46 -1.83
N ASN A 186 46.55 -35.84 -0.64
CA ASN A 186 47.72 -35.71 0.23
C ASN A 186 48.17 -37.03 0.87
N THR A 187 47.25 -37.96 1.16
CA THR A 187 47.62 -39.26 1.76
C THR A 187 48.40 -40.14 0.79
N VAL A 188 48.09 -40.09 -0.51
CA VAL A 188 48.82 -40.87 -1.53
C VAL A 188 50.24 -40.31 -1.73
N GLN A 189 50.40 -38.98 -1.66
CA GLN A 189 51.70 -38.32 -1.80
C GLN A 189 52.63 -38.56 -0.59
N ALA A 190 52.09 -38.58 0.62
CA ALA A 190 52.86 -38.84 1.84
C ALA A 190 53.37 -40.30 1.93
N VAL A 191 52.57 -41.27 1.47
CA VAL A 191 52.99 -42.69 1.41
C VAL A 191 54.10 -42.89 0.36
N MET A 192 54.07 -42.16 -0.76
CA MET A 192 55.11 -42.24 -1.80
C MET A 192 56.50 -41.79 -1.28
N TRP A 193 56.56 -40.78 -0.41
CA TRP A 193 57.83 -40.31 0.20
C TRP A 193 58.40 -41.27 1.24
N LEU A 194 57.56 -41.96 2.01
CA LEU A 194 57.99 -42.97 2.99
C LEU A 194 58.57 -44.23 2.34
N ILE A 195 58.10 -44.61 1.13
CA ILE A 195 58.63 -45.76 0.39
C ILE A 195 59.95 -45.41 -0.32
N LEU A 196 60.12 -44.17 -0.79
CA LEU A 196 61.33 -43.71 -1.48
C LEU A 196 62.48 -43.27 -0.54
N GLY A 197 62.17 -42.85 0.69
CA GLY A 197 63.15 -42.35 1.67
C GLY A 197 64.07 -43.39 2.31
N CYS A 198 63.81 -44.69 2.15
CA CYS A 198 64.62 -45.77 2.75
C CYS A 198 65.72 -46.34 1.83
N ARG A 199 65.98 -45.76 0.65
CA ARG A 199 66.99 -46.25 -0.32
C ARG A 199 68.13 -45.27 -0.61
N GLY A 200 68.70 -44.67 0.43
CA GLY A 200 69.82 -43.75 0.30
C GLY A 200 70.82 -43.80 1.47
N LEU A 201 71.35 -44.97 1.78
CA LEU A 201 72.60 -45.14 2.54
C LEU A 201 73.55 -46.00 1.68
N THR A 202 74.86 -45.75 1.77
CA THR A 202 75.99 -46.19 0.90
C THR A 202 76.03 -45.49 -0.47
N ILE A 203 77.04 -44.70 -0.84
CA ILE A 203 78.45 -44.53 -0.40
C ILE A 203 78.79 -43.04 -0.44
#